data_AF-A0A4U0VTG5-F1
#
_entry.id   AF-A0A4U0VTG5-F1
#
_cell.length_a   1.000
_cell.length_b   1.000
_cell.length_c   1.000
_cell.angle_alpha   90.00
_cell.angle_beta   90.00
_cell.angle_gamma   90.00
#
_symmetry.space_group_name_H-M   'P 1'
#
loop_
_entity.id
_entity.type
_entity.pdbx_description
1 polymer ?
#
loop_
_entity_poly.entity_id
_entity_poly.type
_entity_poly.pdbx_seq_one_letter_code
_entity_poly.pdbx_strand_id
1 'polypeptide(L)' 'MKVGPDVVPKVHDMEASGFELLSIDELKKAIEEGDSTPGNACFFLDFFIRHGIVTFENEVNYTKIVSRLHRPIGVHAA' A
#
# COMPACT_ATOMS: atom_id res chain seq x y z
N MET A 1 -11.37 4.84 3.24
CA MET A 1 -12.08 6.10 2.96
C MET A 1 -12.36 6.16 1.47
N LYS A 2 -13.58 6.50 1.05
CA LYS A 2 -13.91 6.76 -0.35
C LYS A 2 -13.94 8.27 -0.55
N VAL A 3 -13.38 8.74 -1.65
CA VAL A 3 -13.33 10.16 -2.00
C VAL A 3 -14.25 10.39 -3.21
N GLY A 4 -14.93 11.53 -3.26
CA GLY A 4 -15.79 11.89 -4.39
C GLY A 4 -14.98 12.14 -5.67
N PRO A 5 -15.59 11.99 -6.86
CA PRO A 5 -14.89 12.11 -8.14
C PRO A 5 -14.36 13.52 -8.41
N ASP A 6 -14.96 14.56 -7.82
CA ASP A 6 -14.60 15.96 -8.04
C ASP A 6 -13.51 16.48 -7.09
N VAL A 7 -12.99 15.62 -6.21
CA VAL A 7 -11.98 16.03 -5.23
C VAL A 7 -10.61 16.06 -5.89
N VAL A 8 -9.98 17.23 -5.90
CA VAL A 8 -8.61 17.43 -6.39
C VAL A 8 -7.69 17.73 -5.19
N PRO A 9 -6.79 16.82 -4.81
CA PRO A 9 -5.85 17.06 -3.71
C PRO A 9 -4.87 18.18 -4.06
N LYS A 10 -4.48 18.96 -3.05
CA LYS A 10 -3.52 20.07 -3.18
C LYS A 10 -2.37 19.84 -2.23
N VAL A 11 -1.16 20.06 -2.74
CA VAL A 11 0.05 20.07 -1.90
C VAL A 11 -0.07 21.25 -0.93
N HIS A 12 0.12 20.99 0.35
CA HIS A 12 -0.06 21.99 1.41
C HIS A 12 1.26 22.43 2.06
N ASP A 13 2.30 21.62 1.95
CA ASP A 13 3.64 21.89 2.48
C ASP A 13 4.73 21.35 1.52
N MET A 14 5.95 21.15 2.01
CA MET A 14 7.08 20.64 1.22
C MET A 14 7.26 19.13 1.33
N GLU A 15 6.31 18.40 1.91
CA GLU A 15 6.44 16.94 2.11
C GLU A 15 6.09 16.13 0.85
N ALA A 16 5.26 16.69 -0.04
CA ALA A 16 4.84 16.04 -1.28
C ALA A 16 5.14 16.91 -2.50
N SER A 17 5.67 16.30 -3.56
CA SER A 17 5.90 16.97 -4.85
C SER A 17 4.63 17.08 -5.70
N GLY A 18 3.62 16.25 -5.43
CA GLY A 18 2.38 16.20 -6.19
C GLY A 18 1.52 15.00 -5.80
N PHE A 19 0.39 14.85 -6.50
CA PHE A 19 -0.53 13.73 -6.35
C PHE A 19 -0.83 13.14 -7.72
N GLU A 20 -0.94 11.82 -7.78
CA GLU A 20 -1.34 11.09 -8.97
C GLU A 20 -2.48 10.14 -8.61
N LEU A 21 -3.45 10.02 -9.52
CA LEU A 21 -4.55 9.06 -9.38
C LEU A 21 -4.21 7.82 -10.21
N LEU A 22 -3.90 6.72 -9.52
CA LEU A 22 -3.58 5.44 -10.14
C LEU A 22 -4.77 4.47 -10.03
N SER A 23 -4.97 3.69 -11.09
CA SER A 23 -5.74 2.45 -11.05
C SER A 23 -5.00 1.36 -10.26
N ILE A 24 -5.70 0.27 -9.94
CA ILE A 24 -5.09 -0.87 -9.22
C ILE A 24 -3.95 -1.50 -10.03
N ASP A 25 -4.09 -1.60 -11.35
CA ASP A 25 -3.08 -2.24 -12.20
C ASP A 25 -1.84 -1.35 -12.38
N GLU A 26 -2.03 -0.03 -12.52
CA GLU A 26 -0.91 0.94 -12.53
C GLU A 26 -0.15 0.91 -11.21
N LEU A 27 -0.87 0.85 -10.08
CA LEU A 27 -0.25 0.77 -8.76
C LEU A 27 0.55 -0.53 -8.58
N LYS A 28 0.03 -1.67 -9.04
CA LYS A 28 0.77 -2.95 -9.00
C LYS A 28 2.06 -2.86 -9.81
N LYS A 29 1.97 -2.33 -11.02
CA LYS A 29 3.12 -2.14 -11.90
C LYS A 29 4.18 -1.23 -11.25
N ALA A 30 3.79 -0.09 -10.67
CA ALA A 30 4.72 0.81 -9.98
C ALA A 30 5.43 0.13 -8.80
N ILE A 31 4.74 -0.75 -8.06
CA ILE A 31 5.35 -1.54 -6.98
C ILE A 31 6.36 -2.55 -7.54
N GLU A 32 6.02 -3.25 -8.63
CA GLU A 32 6.90 -4.22 -9.28
C GLU A 32 8.15 -3.58 -9.90
N GLU A 33 8.02 -2.36 -10.43
CA GLU A 33 9.12 -1.57 -11.01
C GLU A 33 10.02 -0.91 -9.95
N GLY A 34 9.62 -0.95 -8.68
CA GLY A 34 10.40 -0.40 -7.57
C GLY A 34 10.22 1.10 -7.35
N ASP A 35 9.19 1.70 -7.95
CA ASP A 35 8.87 3.13 -7.81
C ASP A 35 8.23 3.48 -6.44
N SER A 36 8.09 2.49 -5.56
CA SER A 36 7.62 2.67 -4.19
C SER A 36 8.70 2.33 -3.16
N THR A 37 8.74 3.09 -2.07
CA THR A 37 9.58 2.70 -0.93
C THR A 37 9.07 1.36 -0.36
N PRO A 38 9.95 0.51 0.21
CA PRO A 38 9.52 -0.77 0.78
C PRO A 38 8.42 -0.63 1.85
N GLY A 39 8.42 0.47 2.61
CA GLY A 39 7.37 0.77 3.59
C GLY A 39 6.02 1.06 2.93
N ASN A 40 6.01 1.84 1.84
CA ASN A 40 4.78 2.16 1.12
C ASN A 40 4.17 0.92 0.46
N ALA A 41 5.00 0.02 -0.08
CA ALA A 41 4.55 -1.26 -0.62
C ALA A 41 3.77 -2.09 0.40
N CYS A 42 4.17 -2.06 1.69
CA CYS A 42 3.42 -2.73 2.76
C CYS A 42 2.00 -2.16 2.96
N PHE A 43 1.84 -0.83 2.86
CA PHE A 43 0.51 -0.21 2.94
C PHE A 43 -0.40 -0.60 1.77
N PHE A 44 0.16 -0.69 0.56
CA PHE A 44 -0.59 -1.14 -0.61
C PHE A 44 -0.99 -2.61 -0.52
N LEU A 45 -0.09 -3.48 -0.04
CA LEU A 45 -0.40 -4.89 0.19
C LEU A 45 -1.53 -5.07 1.21
N ASP A 46 -1.48 -4.36 2.33
CA ASP A 46 -2.58 -4.36 3.32
C ASP A 46 -3.90 -3.89 2.72
N PHE A 47 -3.87 -2.83 1.90
CA PHE A 47 -5.05 -2.37 1.17
C PHE A 47 -5.60 -3.45 0.24
N PHE A 48 -4.75 -4.11 -0.55
CA PHE A 48 -5.18 -5.18 -1.46
C PHE A 48 -5.80 -6.36 -0.72
N ILE A 49 -5.26 -6.73 0.44
CA ILE A 49 -5.80 -7.80 1.29
C ILE A 49 -7.18 -7.41 1.83
N ARG A 50 -7.32 -6.23 2.44
CA ARG A 50 -8.60 -5.76 3.00
C ARG A 50 -9.71 -5.58 1.97
N HIS A 51 -9.34 -5.37 0.70
CA HIS A 51 -10.28 -5.20 -0.41
C HIS A 51 -10.47 -6.47 -1.27
N GLY A 52 -9.88 -7.61 -0.88
CA GLY A 52 -10.07 -8.90 -1.58
C GLY A 52 -9.39 -8.97 -2.95
N ILE A 53 -8.42 -8.09 -3.22
CA ILE A 53 -7.60 -8.11 -4.43
C ILE A 53 -6.50 -9.17 -4.29
N VAL A 54 -5.89 -9.25 -3.11
CA VAL A 54 -4.98 -10.33 -2.70
C VAL A 54 -5.71 -11.17 -1.67
N THR A 55 -5.78 -12.47 -1.92
CA THR A 55 -6.56 -13.44 -1.14
C THR A 55 -5.71 -14.68 -0.87
N PHE A 56 -6.17 -15.54 0.04
CA PHE A 56 -5.47 -16.79 0.33
C PHE A 56 -5.45 -17.72 -0.89
N GLU A 57 -6.46 -17.62 -1.75
CA GLU A 57 -6.64 -18.44 -2.94
C GLU A 57 -5.73 -18.03 -4.10
N ASN A 58 -5.36 -16.75 -4.20
CA ASN A 58 -4.61 -16.22 -5.34
C ASN A 58 -3.13 -15.86 -5.03
N GLU A 59 -2.69 -15.93 -3.77
CA GLU A 59 -1.32 -15.61 -3.37
C GLU A 59 -0.71 -16.71 -2.50
N VAL A 60 0.28 -17.41 -3.04
CA VAL A 60 0.95 -18.53 -2.37
C VAL A 60 1.65 -18.12 -1.07
N ASN A 61 2.08 -16.86 -0.96
CA ASN A 61 2.74 -16.33 0.23
C ASN A 61 1.78 -15.63 1.20
N TYR A 62 0.47 -15.74 1.02
CA TYR A 62 -0.52 -14.94 1.77
C TYR A 62 -0.25 -14.93 3.29
N THR A 63 -0.11 -16.10 3.91
CA THR A 63 0.16 -16.24 5.36
C THR A 63 1.49 -15.59 5.77
N LYS A 64 2.52 -15.68 4.93
CA LYS A 64 3.82 -15.04 5.16
C LYS A 64 3.72 -13.53 5.05
N ILE A 65 2.98 -13.02 4.08
CA ILE A 65 2.74 -11.58 3.90
C ILE A 65 1.99 -11.04 5.12
N VAL A 66 0.85 -11.64 5.48
CA VAL A 66 0.03 -11.21 6.63
C VAL A 66 0.83 -11.22 7.93
N SER A 67 1.60 -12.28 8.19
CA SER A 67 2.43 -12.35 9.42
C SER A 67 3.55 -11.31 9.44
N ARG A 68 4.10 -10.93 8.28
CA ARG A 68 5.14 -9.90 8.19
C ARG A 68 4.58 -8.48 8.30
N LEU A 69 3.39 -8.23 7.78
CA LEU A 69 2.70 -6.95 7.93
C LEU A 69 2.35 -6.64 9.40
N HIS A 70 2.09 -7.66 10.21
CA HIS A 70 1.76 -7.52 11.63
C HIS A 70 2.96 -7.79 12.57
N ARG A 71 4.18 -7.89 12.02
CA ARG A 71 5.37 -8.14 12.84
C ARG A 71 5.56 -6.97 13.82
N PRO A 72 5.72 -7.23 15.14
CA PRO A 72 6.10 -6.19 16.08
C PRO A 72 7.43 -5.54 15.65
N ILE A 73 7.40 -4.23 15.46
CA ILE A 73 8.61 -3.41 15.38
C ILE A 73 9.08 -3.36 16.83
N GLY A 74 10.19 -4.02 17.16
CA GLY A 74 10.62 -4.24 18.54
C GLY A 74 11.05 -2.97 19.27
N VAL A 75 10.12 -2.02 19.51
CA VAL A 75 10.39 -0.76 20.21
C VAL A 75 10.29 -0.93 21.73
N HIS A 76 9.87 -2.09 22.24
CA HIS A 76 9.84 -2.44 23.66
C HIS A 76 10.44 -3.84 23.88
N ALA A 77 11.73 -3.99 23.62
CA ALA A 77 12.54 -4.97 24.34
C ALA A 77 13.23 -4.23 25.49
N ALA A 78 12.51 -4.12 26.60
CA ALA A 78 13.07 -3.84 27.92
C ALA A 78 13.27 -5.19 28.63
#